data_AF-A0A3M7NRP8-F1
#
_entry.id   AF-A0A3M7NRP8-F1
#
_cell.length_a   1.000
_cell.length_b   1.000
_cell.length_c   1.000
_cell.angle_alpha   90.00
_cell.angle_beta   90.00
_cell.angle_gamma   90.00
#
_symmetry.space_group_name_H-M   'P 1'
#
loop_
_entity.id
_entity.type
_entity.pdbx_description
1 polymer ?
#
loop_
_entity_poly.entity_id
_entity_poly.type
_entity_poly.pdbx_seq_one_letter_code
_entity_poly.pdbx_strand_id
1 'polypeptide(L)'
;MDIHVVWTTSRIFLKPAPRFLLKPRVWTKYLGCREHCGCSKEGEIRQRKVEDCGRRKLSKRAISFLFSYATLISHKSDFHIAKEKHLLPCEEQLTWQRWRTLVEQLDTEHIYSTSMYDASTGSFA
;
A
#
# COMPACT_ATOMS: atom_id res chain seq x y z
N MET A 1 12.16 -12.13 -6.03
CA MET A 1 11.75 -11.04 -5.13
C MET A 1 12.34 -9.75 -5.66
N ASP A 2 11.52 -8.79 -6.07
CA ASP A 2 12.01 -7.44 -6.34
C ASP A 2 12.14 -6.70 -5.02
N ILE A 3 13.36 -6.65 -4.50
CA ILE A 3 13.67 -5.91 -3.28
C ILE A 3 13.67 -4.41 -3.64
N HIS A 4 12.80 -3.63 -2.99
CA HIS A 4 12.68 -2.17 -3.20
C HIS A 4 13.41 -1.36 -2.13
N VAL A 5 13.90 -2.03 -1.08
CA VAL A 5 14.75 -1.49 -0.02
C VAL A 5 15.96 -2.39 0.16
N VAL A 6 17.18 -1.86 0.01
CA VAL A 6 18.41 -2.56 0.34
C VAL A 6 19.21 -1.68 1.29
N TRP A 7 19.66 -2.22 2.41
CA TRP A 7 20.50 -1.48 3.35
C TRP A 7 21.88 -2.09 3.51
N THR A 8 22.84 -1.23 3.82
CA THR A 8 24.19 -1.54 4.28
C THR A 8 24.37 -0.88 5.64
N THR A 9 25.52 -1.07 6.30
CA THR A 9 25.81 -0.48 7.61
C THR A 9 25.66 1.04 7.65
N SER A 10 25.84 1.74 6.53
CA SER A 10 25.82 3.22 6.48
C SER A 10 24.87 3.82 5.45
N ARG A 11 24.19 3.00 4.63
CA ARG A 11 23.37 3.50 3.51
C ARG A 11 22.12 2.66 3.32
N ILE A 12 21.04 3.34 2.97
CA ILE A 12 19.78 2.72 2.54
C ILE A 12 19.54 3.12 1.09
N PHE A 13 19.27 2.14 0.24
CA PHE A 13 18.89 2.28 -1.16
C PHE A 13 17.41 1.97 -1.29
N LEU A 14 16.65 2.96 -1.76
CA LEU A 14 15.22 2.83 -2.01
C LEU A 14 14.96 3.01 -3.51
N LYS A 15 14.20 2.09 -4.10
CA LYS A 15 13.68 2.30 -5.46
C LYS A 15 12.61 3.41 -5.42
N PRO A 16 12.50 4.26 -6.45
CA PRO A 16 11.40 5.21 -6.54
C PRO A 16 10.02 4.54 -6.51
N ALA A 17 9.04 5.22 -5.91
CA ALA A 17 7.66 4.76 -5.91
C ALA A 17 7.13 4.68 -7.36
N PRO A 18 6.55 3.54 -7.78
CA PRO A 18 5.99 3.40 -9.12
C PRO A 18 4.87 4.41 -9.35
N ARG A 19 5.10 5.36 -10.26
CA ARG A 19 4.18 6.48 -10.51
C ARG A 19 2.75 6.06 -10.85
N PHE A 20 2.60 4.91 -11.52
CA PHE A 20 1.28 4.40 -11.88
C PHE A 20 0.45 4.01 -10.66
N LEU A 21 1.08 3.55 -9.56
CA LEU A 21 0.38 3.23 -8.31
C LEU A 21 -0.09 4.49 -7.57
N LEU A 22 0.46 5.66 -7.88
CA LEU A 22 0.01 6.93 -7.29
C LEU A 22 -1.15 7.58 -8.07
N LYS A 23 -1.61 6.96 -9.17
CA LYS A 23 -2.68 7.50 -10.02
C LYS A 23 -4.01 6.79 -9.73
N PRO A 24 -5.05 7.50 -9.23
CA PRO A 24 -6.35 6.88 -8.93
C PRO A 24 -6.98 6.12 -10.12
N ARG A 25 -6.75 6.60 -11.35
CA ARG A 25 -7.24 5.94 -12.58
C ARG A 25 -6.71 4.52 -12.77
N VAL A 26 -5.50 4.23 -12.29
CA VAL A 26 -4.93 2.88 -12.36
C VAL A 26 -5.67 1.94 -11.42
N TRP A 27 -6.00 2.44 -10.23
CA TRP A 27 -6.75 1.70 -9.24
C TRP A 27 -8.13 1.32 -9.77
N THR A 28 -8.89 2.27 -10.28
CA THR A 28 -10.23 1.99 -10.81
C THR A 28 -10.22 1.07 -12.03
N LYS A 29 -9.25 1.25 -12.95
CA LYS A 29 -9.21 0.50 -14.22
C LYS A 29 -8.64 -0.92 -14.10
N TYR A 30 -7.57 -1.10 -13.31
CA TYR A 30 -6.78 -2.33 -13.31
C TYR A 30 -6.82 -3.09 -11.97
N LEU A 31 -7.02 -2.40 -10.86
CA LEU A 31 -7.00 -2.97 -9.51
C LEU A 31 -8.43 -3.12 -8.93
N GLY A 32 -9.39 -2.36 -9.43
CA GLY A 32 -10.80 -2.46 -9.07
C GLY A 32 -11.43 -3.77 -9.56
N CYS A 33 -12.29 -4.35 -8.73
CA CYS A 33 -13.17 -5.44 -9.16
C CYS A 33 -13.97 -5.02 -10.39
N ARG A 34 -14.18 -5.94 -11.34
CA ARG A 34 -15.07 -5.69 -12.48
C ARG A 34 -16.52 -5.64 -11.99
N GLU A 35 -17.38 -5.02 -12.79
CA GLU A 35 -18.83 -5.14 -12.64
C GLU A 35 -19.20 -6.63 -12.57
N HIS A 36 -20.06 -7.00 -11.63
CA HIS A 36 -20.48 -8.39 -11.34
C HIS A 36 -19.39 -9.33 -10.74
N CYS A 37 -18.30 -8.81 -10.17
CA CYS A 37 -17.40 -9.62 -9.33
C CYS A 37 -18.19 -10.17 -8.12
N GLY A 38 -18.16 -11.48 -7.87
CA GLY A 38 -18.69 -12.11 -6.65
C GLY A 38 -17.90 -11.79 -5.37
N CYS A 39 -17.19 -10.66 -5.39
CA CYS A 39 -16.23 -10.20 -4.41
C CYS A 39 -16.98 -9.28 -3.46
N SER A 40 -17.87 -9.86 -2.65
CA SER A 40 -18.67 -9.09 -1.69
C SER A 40 -17.76 -8.34 -0.72
N LYS A 41 -18.12 -7.10 -0.39
CA LYS A 41 -17.58 -6.41 0.78
C LYS A 41 -17.89 -7.28 2.00
N GLU A 42 -16.91 -7.41 2.87
CA GLU A 42 -16.89 -8.32 4.02
C GLU A 42 -18.23 -8.34 4.77
N GLY A 43 -18.83 -9.53 4.92
CA GLY A 43 -20.12 -9.64 5.60
C GLY A 43 -20.95 -10.91 5.39
N GLU A 44 -20.62 -11.83 4.47
CA GLU A 44 -21.37 -13.10 4.36
C GLU A 44 -20.46 -14.33 4.48
N ILE A 45 -20.60 -15.03 5.61
CA ILE A 45 -20.20 -16.43 5.78
C ILE A 45 -21.06 -17.25 4.83
N ARG A 46 -20.60 -17.40 3.59
CA ARG A 46 -21.05 -18.47 2.72
C ARG A 46 -19.80 -19.16 2.20
N GLN A 47 -19.61 -20.40 2.62
CA GLN A 47 -18.67 -21.36 2.07
C GLN A 47 -19.00 -21.61 0.59
N ARG A 48 -18.69 -20.64 -0.26
CA ARG A 48 -18.43 -20.85 -1.68
C ARG A 48 -16.95 -20.65 -1.86
N LYS A 49 -16.32 -21.58 -2.58
CA LYS A 49 -14.94 -21.50 -3.05
C LYS A 49 -14.83 -20.21 -3.87
N VAL A 50 -14.52 -19.10 -3.21
CA VAL A 50 -14.32 -17.80 -3.88
C VAL A 50 -13.12 -18.02 -4.77
N GLU A 51 -13.35 -18.16 -6.07
CA GLU A 51 -12.28 -18.04 -7.04
C GLU A 51 -11.69 -16.64 -6.82
N ASP A 52 -10.52 -16.65 -6.19
CA ASP A 52 -9.89 -15.46 -5.65
C ASP A 52 -9.63 -14.48 -6.81
N CYS A 53 -10.41 -13.40 -6.82
CA CYS A 53 -10.38 -12.39 -7.87
C CYS A 53 -8.95 -11.92 -8.09
N GLY A 54 -8.38 -12.22 -9.26
CA GLY A 54 -6.99 -11.87 -9.59
C GLY A 54 -6.72 -10.38 -9.40
N ARG A 55 -7.71 -9.51 -9.66
CA ARG A 55 -7.59 -8.07 -9.40
C ARG A 55 -7.54 -7.75 -7.91
N ARG A 56 -8.33 -8.40 -7.06
CA ARG A 56 -8.23 -8.23 -5.59
C ARG A 56 -6.86 -8.65 -5.08
N LYS A 57 -6.28 -9.75 -5.60
CA LYS A 57 -4.90 -10.14 -5.28
C LYS A 57 -3.88 -9.08 -5.71
N LEU A 58 -4.02 -8.54 -6.93
CA LEU A 58 -3.14 -7.48 -7.44
C LEU A 58 -3.27 -6.20 -6.60
N SER A 59 -4.48 -5.81 -6.22
CA SER A 59 -4.73 -4.66 -5.35
C SER A 59 -4.07 -4.85 -4.00
N LYS A 60 -4.24 -6.02 -3.36
CA LYS A 60 -3.57 -6.33 -2.09
C LYS A 60 -2.06 -6.19 -2.21
N ARG A 61 -1.45 -6.73 -3.28
CA ARG A 61 -0.01 -6.59 -3.53
C ARG A 61 0.41 -5.12 -3.73
N ALA A 62 -0.37 -4.35 -4.49
CA ALA A 62 -0.11 -2.94 -4.73
C ALA A 62 -0.22 -2.11 -3.44
N ILE A 63 -1.23 -2.39 -2.60
CA ILE A 63 -1.42 -1.78 -1.29
C ILE A 63 -0.22 -2.11 -0.39
N SER A 64 0.11 -3.40 -0.22
CA SER A 64 1.25 -3.81 0.61
C SER A 64 2.56 -3.21 0.13
N PHE A 65 2.73 -3.05 -1.18
CA PHE A 65 3.88 -2.39 -1.75
C PHE A 65 3.91 -0.89 -1.41
N LEU A 66 2.82 -0.14 -1.64
CA LEU A 66 2.75 1.29 -1.29
C LEU A 66 2.85 1.54 0.21
N PHE A 67 2.37 0.61 1.02
CA PHE A 67 2.44 0.69 2.48
C PHE A 67 3.88 0.83 2.98
N SER A 68 4.85 0.15 2.35
CA SER A 68 6.28 0.32 2.68
C SER A 68 6.78 1.76 2.49
N TYR A 69 6.24 2.49 1.51
CA TYR A 69 6.56 3.91 1.32
C TYR A 69 5.78 4.79 2.29
N ALA A 70 4.53 4.43 2.59
CA ALA A 70 3.72 5.13 3.58
C ALA A 70 4.36 5.13 4.97
N THR A 71 4.95 4.02 5.39
CA THR A 71 5.66 3.92 6.67
C THR A 71 6.96 4.72 6.68
N LEU A 72 7.73 4.70 5.58
CA LEU A 72 8.97 5.49 5.46
C LEU A 72 8.71 7.00 5.33
N ILE A 73 7.57 7.40 4.78
CA ILE A 73 7.20 8.79 4.50
C ILE A 73 6.03 9.19 5.39
N SER A 74 6.26 9.10 6.71
CA SER A 74 5.24 9.30 7.74
C SER A 74 5.03 10.77 8.09
N HIS A 75 6.07 11.58 7.97
CA HIS A 75 6.06 13.00 8.30
C HIS A 75 6.24 13.89 7.07
N LYS A 76 5.84 15.15 7.22
CA LYS A 76 5.97 16.15 6.16
C LYS A 76 7.43 16.38 5.78
N SER A 77 8.38 16.30 6.72
CA SER A 77 9.82 16.35 6.44
C SER A 77 10.25 15.23 5.49
N ASP A 78 9.85 13.99 5.79
CA ASP A 78 10.17 12.79 5.01
C ASP A 78 9.65 12.93 3.58
N PHE A 79 8.45 13.52 3.42
CA PHE A 79 7.88 13.80 2.12
C PHE A 79 8.73 14.75 1.28
N HIS A 80 9.27 15.81 1.88
CA HIS A 80 10.16 16.74 1.16
C HIS A 80 11.46 16.04 0.78
N ILE A 81 12.05 15.27 1.68
CA ILE A 81 13.25 14.47 1.40
C ILE A 81 12.96 13.46 0.27
N ALA A 82 11.83 12.77 0.31
CA ALA A 82 11.44 11.81 -0.71
C ALA A 82 11.24 12.47 -2.09
N LYS A 83 10.73 13.71 -2.15
CA LYS A 83 10.66 14.48 -3.40
C LYS A 83 12.05 14.92 -3.88
N GLU A 84 12.90 15.40 -2.98
CA GLU A 84 14.28 15.83 -3.27
C GLU A 84 15.12 14.67 -3.81
N LYS A 85 15.00 13.49 -3.21
CA LYS A 85 15.69 12.26 -3.63
C LYS A 85 14.98 11.51 -4.76
N HIS A 86 13.94 12.10 -5.35
CA HIS A 86 13.16 11.52 -6.44
C HIS A 86 12.52 10.15 -6.14
N LEU A 87 12.31 9.84 -4.85
CA LEU A 87 11.53 8.67 -4.43
C LEU A 87 10.04 8.85 -4.71
N LEU A 88 9.56 10.09 -4.62
CA LEU A 88 8.22 10.48 -5.07
C LEU A 88 8.31 11.37 -6.32
N PRO A 89 7.29 11.35 -7.19
CA PRO A 89 7.21 12.28 -8.31
C PRO A 89 7.34 13.74 -7.85
N CYS A 90 8.18 14.51 -8.52
CA CYS A 90 8.35 15.94 -8.23
C CYS A 90 7.14 16.78 -8.69
N GLU A 91 6.26 16.21 -9.51
CA GLU A 91 5.02 16.81 -10.03
C GLU A 91 4.30 17.62 -8.95
N GLU A 92 3.95 18.88 -9.26
CA GLU A 92 3.25 19.79 -8.33
C GLU A 92 1.92 19.20 -7.85
N GLN A 93 1.33 18.34 -8.67
CA GLN A 93 0.08 17.66 -8.37
C GLN A 93 0.19 16.73 -7.17
N LEU A 94 1.36 16.19 -6.81
CA LEU A 94 1.52 15.38 -5.60
C LEU A 94 1.95 16.29 -4.44
N THR A 95 0.96 16.79 -3.71
CA THR A 95 1.14 17.58 -2.48
C THR A 95 1.14 16.68 -1.25
N TRP A 96 1.64 17.20 -0.11
CA TRP A 96 1.57 16.49 1.17
C TRP A 96 0.15 16.08 1.55
N GLN A 97 -0.84 16.95 1.31
CA GLN A 97 -2.25 16.65 1.58
C GLN A 97 -2.73 15.46 0.74
N ARG A 98 -2.42 15.44 -0.56
CA ARG A 98 -2.81 14.31 -1.42
C ARG A 98 -2.09 13.03 -1.07
N TRP A 99 -0.84 13.12 -0.61
CA TRP A 99 -0.12 11.97 -0.05
C TRP A 99 -0.84 11.42 1.18
N ARG A 100 -1.24 12.28 2.13
CA ARG A 100 -1.99 11.86 3.33
C ARG A 100 -3.33 11.22 2.97
N THR A 101 -4.10 11.83 2.06
CA THR A 101 -5.34 11.23 1.56
C THR A 101 -5.10 9.86 0.92
N LEU A 102 -4.03 9.70 0.14
CA LEU A 102 -3.68 8.40 -0.44
C LEU A 102 -3.36 7.37 0.65
N VAL A 103 -2.54 7.73 1.65
CA VAL A 103 -2.17 6.83 2.75
C VAL A 103 -3.39 6.41 3.57
N GLU A 104 -4.31 7.33 3.85
CA GLU A 104 -5.58 7.04 4.54
C GLU A 104 -6.44 6.05 3.73
N GLN A 105 -6.48 6.20 2.41
CA GLN A 105 -7.20 5.29 1.51
C GLN A 105 -6.56 3.91 1.37
N LEU A 106 -5.29 3.73 1.75
CA LEU A 106 -4.66 2.40 1.78
C LEU A 106 -5.22 1.51 2.88
N ASP A 107 -6.01 2.07 3.80
CA ASP A 107 -6.72 1.34 4.85
C ASP A 107 -5.75 0.49 5.69
N THR A 108 -4.71 1.17 6.19
CA THR A 108 -3.55 0.52 6.80
C THR A 108 -3.88 -0.23 8.09
N GLU A 109 -4.98 0.11 8.75
CA GLU A 109 -5.41 -0.54 10.01
C GLU A 109 -5.67 -2.04 9.83
N HIS A 110 -6.22 -2.47 8.68
CA HIS A 110 -6.44 -3.89 8.39
C HIS A 110 -5.15 -4.65 8.06
N ILE A 111 -4.05 -3.96 7.72
CA ILE A 111 -2.75 -4.60 7.45
C ILE A 111 -2.05 -4.98 8.77
N TYR A 112 -2.16 -4.12 9.79
CA TYR A 112 -1.64 -4.42 11.14
C TYR A 112 -2.44 -5.53 11.83
N SER A 113 -3.75 -5.63 11.54
CA SER A 113 -4.65 -6.65 12.07
C SER A 113 -4.21 -8.10 11.81
N THR A 114 -3.50 -8.34 10.71
CA THR A 114 -3.07 -9.71 10.33
C THR A 114 -1.65 -10.05 10.79
N SER A 115 -0.85 -9.10 11.32
CA SER A 115 0.56 -9.39 11.64
C SER A 115 1.02 -9.16 13.08
N MET A 116 0.29 -8.45 13.94
CA MET A 116 0.72 -8.28 15.34
C MET A 116 -0.45 -8.10 16.32
N TYR A 117 -1.19 -9.18 16.58
CA TYR A 117 -1.75 -9.44 17.91
C TYR A 117 -2.26 -10.88 17.98
N ASP A 118 -1.60 -11.73 18.78
CA ASP A 118 -2.31 -12.82 19.41
C ASP A 118 -2.77 -12.31 20.78
N ALA A 119 -4.04 -11.91 20.86
CA ALA A 119 -4.63 -11.35 22.06
C ALA A 119 -4.65 -12.33 23.25
N SER A 120 -4.24 -13.59 23.04
CA SER A 120 -4.17 -14.62 24.08
C SER A 120 -2.82 -14.73 24.79
N THR A 121 -1.72 -14.21 24.22
CA THR A 121 -0.37 -14.47 24.75
C THR A 121 0.46 -13.23 25.10
N GLY A 122 0.03 -12.02 24.72
CA GLY A 122 0.63 -10.77 25.22
C GLY A 122 2.14 -10.65 24.98
N SER A 123 2.66 -11.24 23.89
CA SER A 123 4.07 -11.16 23.52
C SER A 123 4.23 -10.81 22.05
N PHE A 124 5.24 -9.99 21.75
CA PHE A 124 5.66 -9.66 20.38
C PHE A 124 6.59 -10.77 19.87
N ALA A 125 6.26 -11.35 18.72
CA ALA A 125 7.17 -12.25 17.99
C ALA A 125 8.18 -11.44 17.17
#